data_AF-X6PAJ4-F1
#
_entry.id   AF-X6PAJ4-F1
#
_cell.length_a   1.000
_cell.length_b   1.000
_cell.length_c   1.000
_cell.angle_alpha   90.00
_cell.angle_beta   90.00
_cell.angle_gamma   90.00
#
_symmetry.space_group_name_H-M   'P 1'
#
loop_
_entity.id
_entity.type
_entity.pdbx_description
1 polymer ?
#
loop_
_entity_poly.entity_id
_entity_poly.type
_entity_poly.pdbx_seq_one_letter_code
_entity_poly.pdbx_strand_id
1 'polypeptide(L)'
;MNDLNDIKTESGKYTCLFSSFGCNFSGNEGELNEHLKQKLKRHLDVVLENMNILKNKNHVLQEELNAIKLNISMFKNKIKEQQKNLKKDIEELKLNMNIISELEEIIKKKDVIIGELKFQLQEQITNKAFTEINDEIITKIKDEVIAVIKQFVFGISKMIKNFKYLCSGSHDKIIYLWDMEMSKLLNSFNKHTNSVRSVEFSPLQSNSNNN
;
A
#
# COMPACT_ATOMS: atom_id res chain seq x y z
N MET A 1 -79.03 26.40 -11.76
CA MET A 1 -80.02 27.35 -12.29
C MET A 1 -79.25 28.64 -12.42
N ASN A 2 -78.86 29.03 -13.65
CA ASN A 2 -78.15 30.30 -13.86
C ASN A 2 -79.20 31.42 -13.81
N ASP A 3 -78.91 32.49 -13.07
CA ASP A 3 -79.81 33.64 -12.99
C ASP A 3 -79.88 34.34 -14.36
N LEU A 4 -81.05 34.84 -14.74
CA LEU A 4 -81.26 35.62 -15.98
C LEU A 4 -80.33 36.85 -16.09
N ASN A 5 -79.70 37.25 -14.99
CA ASN A 5 -78.69 38.31 -14.95
C ASN A 5 -77.36 37.90 -15.62
N ASP A 6 -77.02 36.61 -15.71
CA ASP A 6 -75.74 36.14 -16.26
C ASP A 6 -75.65 36.27 -17.80
N ILE A 7 -76.79 36.39 -18.47
CA ILE A 7 -76.88 36.51 -19.94
C ILE A 7 -77.20 37.94 -20.41
N LYS A 8 -77.36 38.88 -19.47
CA LYS A 8 -77.63 40.29 -19.77
C LYS A 8 -76.32 41.06 -19.85
N THR A 9 -76.08 41.72 -20.98
CA THR A 9 -74.88 42.52 -21.22
C THR A 9 -74.95 43.85 -20.47
N GLU A 10 -73.80 44.50 -20.27
CA GLU A 10 -73.70 45.86 -19.71
C GLU A 10 -74.52 46.88 -20.52
N SER A 11 -74.77 46.61 -21.80
CA SER A 11 -75.63 47.40 -22.70
C SER A 11 -77.13 47.11 -22.56
N GLY A 12 -77.55 46.25 -21.63
CA GLY A 12 -78.95 45.93 -21.36
C GLY A 12 -79.59 44.92 -22.32
N LYS A 13 -78.83 44.35 -23.27
CA LYS A 13 -79.28 43.31 -24.22
C LYS A 13 -79.07 41.92 -23.62
N TYR A 14 -79.78 40.92 -24.14
CA TYR A 14 -79.61 39.52 -23.75
C TYR A 14 -78.84 38.74 -24.80
N THR A 15 -77.90 37.91 -24.35
CA THR A 15 -77.11 36.99 -25.18
C THR A 15 -77.66 35.56 -25.10
N CYS A 16 -77.33 34.74 -26.10
CA CYS A 16 -77.73 33.33 -26.07
C CYS A 16 -76.97 32.55 -24.99
N LEU A 17 -77.67 31.66 -24.30
CA LEU A 17 -77.13 30.71 -23.31
C LEU A 17 -75.99 29.82 -23.87
N PHE A 18 -75.93 29.65 -25.19
CA PHE A 18 -74.91 28.84 -25.88
C PHE A 18 -73.80 29.69 -26.50
N SER A 19 -73.61 30.93 -26.04
CA SER A 19 -72.54 31.82 -26.51
C SER A 19 -71.14 31.22 -26.32
N SER A 20 -70.91 30.50 -25.21
CA SER A 20 -69.69 29.72 -24.94
C SER A 20 -69.43 28.59 -25.93
N PHE A 21 -70.47 28.16 -26.67
CA PHE A 21 -70.39 27.17 -27.74
C PHE A 21 -70.39 27.83 -29.14
N GLY A 22 -70.17 29.15 -29.21
CA GLY A 22 -70.01 29.91 -30.47
C GLY A 22 -71.30 30.57 -30.99
N CYS A 23 -72.35 30.70 -30.18
CA CYS A 23 -73.57 31.40 -30.58
C CYS A 23 -73.47 32.92 -30.34
N ASN A 24 -73.42 33.71 -31.41
CA ASN A 24 -73.21 35.17 -31.34
C ASN A 24 -74.52 35.98 -31.25
N PHE A 25 -75.63 35.39 -30.81
CA PHE A 25 -76.90 36.11 -30.72
C PHE A 25 -76.89 37.11 -29.56
N SER A 26 -77.37 38.33 -29.84
CA SER A 26 -77.60 39.40 -28.87
C SER A 26 -78.84 40.20 -29.28
N GLY A 27 -79.85 40.30 -28.43
CA GLY A 27 -81.13 40.95 -28.75
C GLY A 27 -81.93 41.34 -27.51
N ASN A 28 -83.19 41.74 -27.71
CA ASN A 28 -84.13 41.92 -26.58
C ASN A 28 -84.69 40.56 -26.10
N GLU A 29 -85.43 40.57 -24.99
CA GLU A 29 -85.94 39.35 -24.34
C GLU A 29 -86.91 38.55 -25.24
N GLY A 30 -87.74 39.24 -26.03
CA GLY A 30 -88.66 38.63 -26.97
C GLY A 30 -87.94 37.92 -28.12
N GLU A 31 -86.96 38.60 -28.74
CA GLU A 31 -86.11 38.05 -29.80
C GLU A 31 -85.28 36.86 -29.30
N LEU A 32 -84.80 36.89 -28.06
CA LEU A 32 -84.07 35.78 -27.45
C LEU A 32 -84.95 34.53 -27.32
N ASN A 33 -86.17 34.69 -26.83
CA ASN A 33 -87.11 33.58 -26.67
C ASN A 33 -87.47 32.93 -28.02
N GLU A 34 -87.68 33.76 -29.05
CA GLU A 34 -87.94 33.30 -30.41
C GLU A 34 -86.72 32.56 -31.00
N HIS A 35 -85.51 33.15 -30.85
CA HIS A 35 -84.25 32.55 -31.28
C HIS A 35 -84.00 31.19 -30.62
N LEU A 36 -84.21 31.07 -29.31
CA LEU A 36 -84.02 29.82 -28.57
C LEU A 36 -85.00 28.76 -29.07
N LYS A 37 -86.29 29.07 -29.21
CA LYS A 37 -87.29 28.11 -29.74
C LYS A 37 -86.91 27.58 -31.12
N GLN A 38 -86.43 28.45 -32.00
CA GLN A 38 -86.08 28.08 -33.39
C GLN A 38 -84.75 27.32 -33.49
N LYS A 39 -83.75 27.64 -32.65
CA LYS A 39 -82.39 27.09 -32.77
C LYS A 39 -82.00 26.09 -31.67
N LEU A 40 -82.88 25.77 -30.73
CA LEU A 40 -82.60 24.86 -29.61
C LEU A 40 -81.98 23.53 -30.06
N LYS A 41 -82.56 22.90 -31.08
CA LYS A 41 -82.06 21.62 -31.61
C LYS A 41 -80.60 21.73 -32.06
N ARG A 42 -80.29 22.76 -32.85
CA ARG A 42 -78.91 23.01 -33.32
C ARG A 42 -77.95 23.28 -32.16
N HIS A 43 -78.37 24.02 -31.14
CA HIS A 43 -77.55 24.24 -29.95
C HIS A 43 -77.26 22.94 -29.19
N LEU A 44 -78.29 22.10 -28.99
CA LEU A 44 -78.14 20.80 -28.33
C LEU A 44 -77.23 19.87 -29.14
N ASP A 45 -77.37 19.84 -30.47
CA ASP A 45 -76.52 19.03 -31.34
C ASP A 45 -75.03 19.41 -31.21
N VAL A 46 -74.72 20.72 -31.18
CA VAL A 46 -73.34 21.20 -30.98
C VAL A 46 -72.80 20.83 -29.60
N VAL A 47 -73.63 20.90 -28.55
CA VAL A 47 -73.22 20.51 -27.19
C VAL A 47 -72.95 19.00 -27.12
N LEU A 48 -73.81 18.17 -27.71
CA LEU A 48 -73.63 16.72 -27.76
C LEU A 48 -72.35 16.34 -28.51
N GLU A 49 -72.08 16.99 -29.64
CA GLU A 49 -70.86 16.76 -30.41
C GLU A 49 -69.61 17.13 -29.60
N ASN A 50 -69.60 18.30 -28.95
CA ASN A 50 -68.51 18.71 -28.08
C ASN A 50 -68.31 17.76 -26.89
N MET A 51 -69.40 17.26 -26.28
CA MET A 51 -69.31 16.25 -25.22
C MET A 51 -68.69 14.96 -25.73
N ASN A 52 -69.07 14.48 -26.92
CA ASN A 52 -68.50 13.29 -27.51
C ASN A 52 -67.01 13.45 -27.81
N ILE A 53 -66.61 14.59 -28.37
CA ILE A 53 -65.20 14.93 -28.60
C ILE A 53 -64.41 14.94 -27.27
N LEU A 54 -64.95 15.57 -26.23
CA LEU A 54 -64.31 15.61 -24.91
C LEU A 54 -64.18 14.21 -24.30
N LYS A 55 -65.22 13.38 -24.44
CA LYS A 55 -65.21 11.99 -23.97
C LYS A 55 -64.12 11.16 -24.66
N ASN A 56 -64.01 11.29 -25.99
CA ASN A 56 -62.97 10.61 -26.76
C ASN A 56 -61.57 11.08 -26.37
N LYS A 57 -61.37 12.40 -26.22
CA LYS A 57 -60.08 12.95 -25.75
C LYS A 57 -59.71 12.43 -24.36
N ASN A 58 -60.68 12.35 -23.45
CA ASN A 58 -60.45 11.83 -22.10
C ASN A 58 -60.04 10.35 -22.14
N HIS A 59 -60.68 9.54 -23.00
CA HIS A 59 -60.31 8.15 -23.20
C HIS A 59 -58.85 8.00 -23.71
N VAL A 60 -58.48 8.75 -24.75
CA VAL A 60 -57.10 8.72 -25.29
C VAL A 60 -56.08 9.13 -24.22
N LEU A 61 -56.36 10.20 -23.47
CA LEU A 61 -55.49 10.64 -22.38
C LEU A 61 -55.37 9.57 -21.27
N GLN A 62 -56.42 8.81 -21.00
CA GLN A 62 -56.36 7.70 -20.04
C GLN A 62 -55.47 6.55 -20.53
N GLU A 63 -55.52 6.22 -21.82
CA GLU A 63 -54.65 5.21 -22.43
C GLU A 63 -53.17 5.63 -22.39
N GLU A 64 -52.88 6.87 -22.78
CA GLU A 64 -51.52 7.45 -22.69
C GLU A 64 -51.01 7.45 -21.25
N LEU A 65 -51.85 7.83 -20.29
CA LEU A 65 -51.51 7.81 -18.86
C LEU A 65 -51.15 6.40 -18.39
N ASN A 66 -51.90 5.38 -18.82
CA ASN A 66 -51.64 3.99 -18.46
C ASN A 66 -50.34 3.47 -19.08
N ALA A 67 -50.07 3.82 -20.34
CA ALA A 67 -48.81 3.48 -21.00
C ALA A 67 -47.60 4.12 -20.29
N ILE A 68 -47.70 5.40 -19.92
CA ILE A 68 -46.66 6.10 -19.16
C ILE A 68 -46.44 5.45 -17.80
N LYS A 69 -47.51 5.08 -17.08
CA LYS A 69 -47.40 4.37 -15.79
C LYS A 69 -46.67 3.03 -15.93
N LEU A 70 -46.96 2.25 -16.97
CA LEU A 70 -46.27 1.00 -17.27
C LEU A 70 -44.78 1.23 -17.57
N ASN A 71 -44.45 2.24 -18.38
CA ASN A 71 -43.06 2.59 -18.66
C ASN A 71 -42.30 2.98 -17.38
N ILE A 72 -42.91 3.79 -16.52
CA ILE A 72 -42.33 4.16 -15.21
C ILE A 72 -42.08 2.91 -14.36
N SER A 73 -43.02 1.95 -14.31
CA SER A 73 -42.81 0.72 -13.52
C SER A 73 -41.67 -0.12 -14.08
N MET A 74 -41.56 -0.24 -15.41
CA MET A 74 -40.45 -0.94 -16.06
C MET A 74 -39.10 -0.28 -15.78
N PHE A 75 -39.00 1.05 -15.92
CA PHE A 75 -37.76 1.77 -15.60
C PHE A 75 -37.39 1.64 -14.13
N LYS A 76 -38.37 1.69 -13.22
CA LYS A 76 -38.16 1.48 -11.78
C LYS A 76 -37.58 0.10 -11.49
N ASN A 77 -38.05 -0.94 -12.18
CA ASN A 77 -37.52 -2.29 -12.03
C ASN A 77 -36.09 -2.40 -12.59
N LYS A 78 -35.82 -1.83 -13.77
CA LYS A 78 -34.46 -1.77 -14.34
C LYS A 78 -33.48 -1.07 -13.40
N ILE A 79 -33.87 0.07 -12.83
CA ILE A 79 -33.04 0.81 -11.87
C ILE A 79 -32.77 -0.04 -10.63
N LYS A 80 -33.78 -0.73 -10.07
CA LYS A 80 -33.61 -1.62 -8.91
C LYS A 80 -32.63 -2.76 -9.20
N GLU A 81 -32.71 -3.34 -10.39
CA GLU A 81 -31.82 -4.42 -10.81
C GLU A 81 -30.38 -3.95 -10.96
N GLN A 82 -30.18 -2.80 -11.61
CA GLN A 82 -28.87 -2.14 -11.69
C GLN A 82 -28.30 -1.82 -10.31
N GLN A 83 -29.11 -1.30 -9.38
CA GLN A 83 -28.69 -1.03 -8.01
C GLN A 83 -28.27 -2.31 -7.26
N LYS A 84 -28.97 -3.43 -7.49
CA LYS A 84 -28.62 -4.72 -6.89
C LYS A 84 -27.27 -5.23 -7.39
N ASN A 85 -27.02 -5.14 -8.69
CA ASN A 85 -25.75 -5.55 -9.29
C ASN A 85 -24.60 -4.68 -8.79
N LEU A 86 -24.78 -3.35 -8.81
CA LEU A 86 -23.78 -2.42 -8.31
C LEU A 86 -23.44 -2.66 -6.83
N LYS A 87 -24.44 -2.99 -6.01
CA LYS A 87 -24.22 -3.34 -4.61
C LYS A 87 -23.35 -4.61 -4.47
N LYS A 88 -23.57 -5.62 -5.31
CA LYS A 88 -22.76 -6.84 -5.32
C LYS A 88 -21.31 -6.53 -5.69
N ASP A 89 -21.09 -5.72 -6.72
CA ASP A 89 -19.75 -5.33 -7.17
C ASP A 89 -19.01 -4.54 -6.08
N ILE A 90 -19.70 -3.65 -5.36
CA ILE A 90 -19.13 -2.92 -4.22
C ILE A 90 -18.68 -3.87 -3.10
N GLU A 91 -19.47 -4.89 -2.76
CA GLU A 91 -19.08 -5.86 -1.72
C GLU A 91 -17.86 -6.69 -2.15
N GLU A 92 -17.76 -7.06 -3.43
CA GLU A 92 -16.59 -7.75 -3.97
C GLU A 92 -15.33 -6.86 -3.91
N LEU A 93 -15.45 -5.59 -4.28
CA LEU A 93 -14.34 -4.63 -4.19
C LEU A 93 -13.87 -4.41 -2.75
N LYS A 94 -14.77 -4.37 -1.77
CA LYS A 94 -14.40 -4.28 -0.35
C LYS A 94 -13.58 -5.49 0.10
N LEU A 95 -13.98 -6.70 -0.31
CA LEU A 95 -13.22 -7.91 0.01
C LEU A 95 -11.81 -7.86 -0.59
N ASN A 96 -11.69 -7.45 -1.86
CA ASN A 96 -10.40 -7.30 -2.52
C ASN A 96 -9.52 -6.24 -1.83
N MET A 97 -10.11 -5.15 -1.35
CA MET A 97 -9.38 -4.11 -0.62
C MET A 97 -8.81 -4.64 0.70
N ASN A 98 -9.54 -5.49 1.42
CA ASN A 98 -9.02 -6.16 2.63
C ASN A 98 -7.81 -7.03 2.30
N ILE A 99 -7.88 -7.84 1.23
CA ILE A 99 -6.75 -8.69 0.80
C ILE A 99 -5.52 -7.84 0.47
N ILE A 100 -5.70 -6.71 -0.21
CA ILE A 100 -4.59 -5.78 -0.52
C ILE A 100 -3.95 -5.27 0.79
N SER A 101 -4.75 -4.89 1.79
CA SER A 101 -4.21 -4.41 3.07
C SER A 101 -3.40 -5.48 3.81
N GLU A 102 -3.83 -6.75 3.76
CA GLU A 102 -3.08 -7.88 4.32
C GLU A 102 -1.75 -8.11 3.58
N LEU A 103 -1.76 -8.00 2.24
CA LEU A 103 -0.55 -8.11 1.42
C LEU A 103 0.45 -6.98 1.71
N GLU A 104 -0.01 -5.75 1.93
CA GLU A 104 0.85 -4.63 2.32
C GLU A 104 1.55 -4.87 3.65
N GLU A 105 0.87 -5.48 4.64
CA GLU A 105 1.51 -5.89 5.89
C GLU A 105 2.59 -6.96 5.67
N ILE A 106 2.30 -7.96 4.83
CA ILE A 106 3.27 -9.01 4.51
C ILE A 106 4.51 -8.42 3.85
N ILE A 107 4.35 -7.47 2.92
CA ILE A 107 5.46 -6.79 2.24
C ILE A 107 6.31 -6.03 3.26
N LYS A 108 5.71 -5.28 4.17
CA LYS A 108 6.45 -4.58 5.24
C LYS A 108 7.27 -5.55 6.10
N LYS A 109 6.68 -6.68 6.50
CA LYS A 109 7.38 -7.72 7.27
C LYS A 109 8.56 -8.31 6.48
N LYS A 110 8.36 -8.56 5.18
CA LYS A 110 9.42 -9.05 4.28
C LYS A 110 10.59 -8.07 4.20
N ASP A 111 10.34 -6.76 4.10
CA ASP A 111 11.40 -5.76 4.00
C ASP A 111 12.26 -5.68 5.28
N VAL A 112 11.64 -5.84 6.46
CA VAL A 112 12.35 -5.93 7.73
C VAL A 112 13.28 -7.15 7.75
N ILE A 113 12.76 -8.33 7.38
CA ILE A 113 13.54 -9.57 7.33
C ILE A 113 14.72 -9.44 6.36
N ILE A 114 14.50 -8.85 5.18
CA ILE A 114 15.57 -8.61 4.21
C ILE A 114 16.64 -7.69 4.78
N GLY A 115 16.24 -6.62 5.50
CA GLY A 115 17.16 -5.71 6.16
C GLY A 115 18.02 -6.42 7.20
N GLU A 116 17.40 -7.25 8.04
CA GLU A 116 18.09 -7.99 9.09
C GLU A 116 19.04 -9.06 8.54
N LEU A 117 18.62 -9.82 7.51
CA LEU A 117 19.49 -10.77 6.82
C LEU A 117 20.68 -10.08 6.13
N LYS A 118 20.47 -8.90 5.52
CA LYS A 118 21.56 -8.12 4.94
C LYS A 118 22.58 -7.69 6.01
N PHE A 119 22.10 -7.25 7.17
CA PHE A 119 22.97 -6.86 8.28
C PHE A 119 23.79 -8.05 8.80
N GLN A 120 23.13 -9.18 9.06
CA GLN A 120 23.81 -10.40 9.51
C GLN A 120 24.85 -10.89 8.50
N LEU A 121 24.52 -10.87 7.21
CA LEU A 121 25.46 -11.27 6.16
C LEU A 121 26.68 -10.34 6.11
N GLN A 122 26.47 -9.03 6.21
CA GLN A 122 27.55 -8.05 6.25
C GLN A 122 28.49 -8.30 7.45
N GLU A 123 27.93 -8.54 8.63
CA GLU A 123 28.69 -8.85 9.85
C GLU A 123 29.54 -10.13 9.67
N GLN A 124 28.95 -11.21 9.14
CA GLN A 124 29.65 -12.46 8.89
C GLN A 124 30.82 -12.32 7.91
N ILE A 125 30.62 -11.60 6.79
CA ILE A 125 31.68 -11.34 5.81
C ILE A 125 32.83 -10.55 6.45
N THR A 126 32.50 -9.52 7.23
CA THR A 126 33.51 -8.65 7.86
C THR A 126 34.37 -9.43 8.86
N ASN A 127 33.73 -10.25 9.69
CA ASN A 127 34.42 -11.09 10.66
C ASN A 127 35.31 -12.14 10.00
N LYS A 128 34.81 -12.81 8.94
CA LYS A 128 35.57 -13.81 8.19
C LYS A 128 36.81 -13.22 7.51
N ALA A 129 36.66 -12.06 6.87
CA ALA A 129 37.79 -11.37 6.23
C ALA A 129 38.87 -10.99 7.25
N PHE A 130 38.48 -10.53 8.44
CA PHE A 130 39.43 -10.20 9.51
C PHE A 130 40.20 -11.43 10.02
N THR A 131 39.54 -12.58 10.15
CA THR A 131 40.21 -13.83 10.56
C THR A 131 41.20 -14.34 9.52
N GLU A 132 40.82 -14.34 8.23
CA GLU A 132 41.68 -14.84 7.15
C GLU A 132 42.94 -13.98 6.98
N ILE A 133 42.79 -12.65 7.05
CA ILE A 133 43.93 -11.71 6.99
C ILE A 133 44.87 -11.93 8.18
N ASN A 134 44.33 -12.09 9.39
CA ASN A 134 45.15 -12.32 10.57
C ASN A 134 45.95 -13.63 10.47
N ASP A 135 45.32 -14.71 10.04
CA ASP A 135 45.99 -16.00 9.88
C ASP A 135 47.08 -15.96 8.79
N GLU A 136 46.82 -15.29 7.67
CA GLU A 136 47.79 -15.14 6.58
C GLU A 136 49.02 -14.31 7.01
N ILE A 137 48.79 -13.17 7.67
CA ILE A 137 49.86 -12.29 8.17
C ILE A 137 50.69 -13.02 9.25
N ILE A 138 50.03 -13.66 10.23
CA ILE A 138 50.72 -14.42 11.28
C ILE A 138 51.59 -15.52 10.67
N THR A 139 51.10 -16.22 9.64
CA THR A 139 51.85 -17.30 8.99
C THR A 139 53.08 -16.75 8.26
N LYS A 140 52.93 -15.69 7.46
CA LYS A 140 54.06 -15.03 6.78
C LYS A 140 55.12 -14.52 7.76
N ILE A 141 54.71 -13.86 8.83
CA ILE A 141 55.64 -13.38 9.88
C ILE A 141 56.35 -14.55 10.54
N LYS A 142 55.64 -15.64 10.87
CA LYS A 142 56.26 -16.85 11.44
C LYS A 142 57.31 -17.42 10.50
N ASP A 143 57.02 -17.53 9.21
CA ASP A 143 57.95 -18.08 8.23
C ASP A 143 59.19 -17.20 8.03
N GLU A 144 59.03 -15.88 7.95
CA GLU A 144 60.16 -14.94 7.88
C GLU A 144 61.04 -15.00 9.14
N VAL A 145 60.42 -15.01 10.33
CA VAL A 145 61.16 -15.13 11.60
C VAL A 145 61.90 -16.46 11.69
N ILE A 146 61.26 -17.57 11.30
CA ILE A 146 61.90 -18.89 11.24
C ILE A 146 63.06 -18.90 10.25
N ALA A 147 62.91 -18.27 9.08
CA ALA A 147 63.96 -18.19 8.07
C ALA A 147 65.18 -17.42 8.58
N VAL A 148 64.97 -16.28 9.25
CA VAL A 148 66.05 -15.51 9.88
C VAL A 148 66.71 -16.33 10.98
N ILE A 149 65.95 -16.98 11.87
CA ILE A 149 66.51 -17.81 12.95
C ILE A 149 67.34 -18.98 12.40
N LYS A 150 66.91 -19.62 11.30
CA LYS A 150 67.65 -20.71 10.65
C LYS A 150 68.99 -20.27 10.06
N GLN A 151 69.12 -19.02 9.63
CA GLN A 151 70.40 -18.50 9.09
C GLN A 151 71.50 -18.38 10.15
N PHE A 152 71.15 -18.34 11.44
CA PHE A 152 72.09 -18.01 12.51
C PHE A 152 72.34 -19.11 13.56
N VAL A 153 71.75 -20.32 13.45
CA VAL A 153 71.76 -21.28 14.60
C VAL A 153 71.96 -22.75 14.21
N PHE A 154 72.94 -23.43 14.82
CA PHE A 154 73.16 -24.89 14.79
C PHE A 154 72.77 -25.62 16.10
N GLY A 155 72.22 -24.94 17.10
CA GLY A 155 71.74 -25.58 18.34
C GLY A 155 70.66 -24.75 19.04
N ILE A 156 69.45 -25.31 19.18
CA ILE A 156 68.31 -24.68 19.88
C ILE A 156 68.18 -25.35 21.26
N SER A 157 68.10 -24.57 22.34
CA SER A 157 67.39 -25.03 23.54
C SER A 157 66.02 -24.37 23.64
N LYS A 158 65.07 -25.26 23.87
CA LYS A 158 63.64 -25.10 24.15
C LYS A 158 63.23 -23.79 24.85
N MET A 159 62.18 -23.18 24.29
CA MET A 159 61.35 -22.10 24.86
C MET A 159 60.75 -22.48 26.21
N ILE A 160 60.81 -21.58 27.22
CA ILE A 160 60.06 -21.74 28.47
C ILE A 160 59.38 -20.41 28.88
N LYS A 161 58.12 -20.56 29.32
CA LYS A 161 57.11 -19.56 29.73
C LYS A 161 56.62 -18.61 28.62
N ASN A 162 55.50 -19.00 28.01
CA ASN A 162 54.65 -18.18 27.14
C ASN A 162 55.40 -17.44 26.02
N PHE A 163 56.31 -18.12 25.32
CA PHE A 163 57.02 -17.58 24.15
C PHE A 163 57.85 -16.31 24.42
N LYS A 164 58.06 -15.89 25.69
CA LYS A 164 58.57 -14.54 25.98
C LYS A 164 60.06 -14.35 25.66
N TYR A 165 60.88 -15.36 25.94
CA TYR A 165 62.33 -15.27 25.78
C TYR A 165 62.90 -16.42 24.94
N LEU A 166 63.82 -16.11 24.04
CA LEU A 166 64.56 -17.06 23.22
C LEU A 166 66.06 -16.90 23.47
N CYS A 167 66.78 -18.02 23.62
CA CYS A 167 68.23 -18.02 23.79
C CYS A 167 68.89 -18.84 22.68
N SER A 168 69.93 -18.31 22.05
CA SER A 168 70.68 -18.97 20.97
C SER A 168 72.18 -18.88 21.18
N GLY A 169 72.90 -19.96 20.84
CA GLY A 169 74.36 -19.97 20.76
C GLY A 169 74.82 -19.71 19.32
N SER A 170 75.88 -18.91 19.15
CA SER A 170 76.48 -18.62 17.84
C SER A 170 77.89 -19.21 17.68
N HIS A 171 78.32 -19.36 16.42
CA HIS A 171 79.71 -19.62 16.06
C HIS A 171 80.68 -18.53 16.53
N ASP A 172 80.17 -17.31 16.70
CA ASP A 172 80.94 -16.15 17.16
C ASP A 172 81.28 -16.19 18.65
N LYS A 173 81.04 -17.33 19.30
CA LYS A 173 81.34 -17.59 20.72
C LYS A 173 80.48 -16.75 21.68
N ILE A 174 79.38 -16.20 21.16
CA ILE A 174 78.42 -15.37 21.88
C ILE A 174 77.11 -16.15 22.04
N ILE A 175 76.48 -15.99 23.20
CA ILE A 175 75.10 -16.39 23.44
C ILE A 175 74.21 -15.15 23.37
N TYR A 176 73.12 -15.22 22.61
CA TYR A 176 72.15 -14.14 22.46
C TYR A 176 70.85 -14.47 23.18
N LEU A 177 70.35 -13.54 23.98
CA LEU A 177 69.03 -13.61 24.63
C LEU A 177 68.11 -12.57 24.01
N TRP A 178 66.97 -13.03 23.50
CA TRP A 178 65.99 -12.24 22.78
C TRP A 178 64.68 -12.15 23.57
N ASP A 179 64.07 -10.97 23.56
CA ASP A 179 62.66 -10.78 23.90
C ASP A 179 61.83 -10.94 22.62
N MET A 180 60.98 -11.96 22.58
CA MET A 180 60.15 -12.25 21.41
C MET A 180 58.89 -11.37 21.38
N GLU A 181 58.46 -10.84 22.52
CA GLU A 181 57.30 -9.95 22.61
C GLU A 181 57.67 -8.55 22.07
N MET A 182 58.87 -8.07 22.40
CA MET A 182 59.37 -6.78 21.95
C MET A 182 60.24 -6.86 20.69
N SER A 183 60.52 -8.06 20.18
CA SER A 183 61.42 -8.33 19.04
C SER A 183 62.78 -7.63 19.17
N LYS A 184 63.40 -7.71 20.37
CA LYS A 184 64.66 -7.02 20.67
C LYS A 184 65.68 -7.96 21.31
N LEU A 185 66.96 -7.73 20.99
CA LEU A 185 68.06 -8.36 21.70
C LEU A 185 68.13 -7.77 23.12
N LEU A 186 67.92 -8.61 24.12
CA LEU A 186 68.03 -8.20 25.52
C LEU A 186 69.47 -8.19 25.98
N ASN A 187 70.23 -9.23 25.59
CA ASN A 187 71.61 -9.35 26.06
C ASN A 187 72.45 -10.26 25.16
N SER A 188 73.76 -10.05 25.24
CA SER A 188 74.78 -10.87 24.58
C SER A 188 75.87 -11.28 25.59
N PHE A 189 76.11 -12.58 25.72
CA PHE A 189 77.11 -13.13 26.64
C PHE A 189 78.32 -13.65 25.85
N ASN A 190 79.46 -12.96 25.96
CA ASN A 190 80.67 -13.18 25.16
C ASN A 190 81.79 -13.90 25.93
N LYS A 191 81.45 -14.79 26.85
CA LYS A 191 82.42 -15.44 27.75
C LYS A 191 83.02 -16.74 27.20
N HIS A 192 82.47 -17.29 26.13
CA HIS A 192 82.98 -18.53 25.57
C HIS A 192 84.22 -18.27 24.70
N THR A 193 85.24 -19.11 24.86
CA THR A 193 86.49 -19.02 24.08
C THR A 193 86.41 -19.76 22.75
N ASN A 194 85.33 -20.50 22.51
CA ASN A 194 85.05 -21.24 21.29
C ASN A 194 83.54 -21.26 20.96
N SER A 195 83.17 -21.73 19.76
CA SER A 195 81.78 -21.74 19.26
C SER A 195 80.83 -22.41 20.24
N VAL A 196 79.69 -21.76 20.50
CA VAL A 196 78.67 -22.28 21.42
C VAL A 196 77.74 -23.22 20.66
N ARG A 197 77.94 -24.52 20.87
CA ARG A 197 77.22 -25.58 20.14
C ARG A 197 75.85 -25.90 20.72
N SER A 198 75.63 -25.62 22.00
CA SER A 198 74.35 -25.78 22.67
C SER A 198 74.28 -24.82 23.84
N VAL A 199 73.08 -24.33 24.09
CA VAL A 199 72.72 -23.57 25.30
C VAL A 199 71.55 -24.32 25.90
N GLU A 200 71.36 -24.32 27.22
CA GLU A 200 70.15 -24.87 27.84
C GLU A 200 69.77 -24.03 29.06
N PHE A 201 68.46 -23.83 29.27
CA PHE A 201 67.96 -23.19 30.48
C PHE A 201 67.87 -24.24 31.60
N SER A 202 68.46 -23.92 32.75
CA SER A 202 68.28 -24.74 33.95
C SER A 202 66.84 -24.64 34.46
N PRO A 203 66.12 -25.75 34.70
CA PRO A 203 64.82 -25.72 35.36
C PRO A 203 65.01 -25.33 36.83
N LEU A 204 64.62 -24.11 37.20
CA LEU A 204 64.66 -23.69 38.60
C LEU A 204 63.71 -24.57 39.43
N GLN A 205 64.24 -25.22 40.47
CA GLN A 205 63.43 -25.80 41.55
C GLN A 205 62.62 -24.68 42.19
N SER A 206 61.30 -24.86 42.25
CA SER A 206 60.46 -24.07 43.16
C SER A 206 60.96 -24.33 44.58
N ASN A 207 61.65 -23.37 45.18
CA ASN A 207 61.85 -23.36 46.62
C ASN A 207 60.47 -23.15 47.27
N SER A 208 59.76 -24.25 47.48
CA SER A 208 58.84 -24.40 48.59
C SER A 208 59.70 -24.47 49.85
N ASN A 209 59.72 -23.40 50.63
CA ASN A 209 60.04 -23.44 52.06
C ASN A 209 59.36 -22.27 52.78
N ASN A 210 58.12 -22.57 53.18
CA ASN A 210 57.39 -22.17 54.38
C ASN A 210 58.14 -21.32 55.43
N ASN A 211 57.54 -20.18 55.81
CA ASN A 211 56.97 -19.88 57.14
C ASN A 211 56.71 -18.38 57.30
#